data_AF-A0A8J6QF67-F1
#
_entry.id   AF-A0A8J6QF67-F1
#
_cell.length_a   1.000
_cell.length_b   1.000
_cell.length_c   1.000
_cell.angle_alpha   90.00
_cell.angle_beta   90.00
_cell.angle_gamma   90.00
#
_symmetry.space_group_name_H-M   'P 1'
#
loop_
_entity.id
_entity.type
_entity.pdbx_description
1 polymer ?
#
loop_
_entity_poly.entity_id
_entity_poly.type
_entity_poly.pdbx_seq_one_letter_code
_entity_poly.pdbx_strand_id
1 'polypeptide(L)'
;MTPTMRWVSIVWLEAALASCLRGERLRSLPMVTAGFLRLVTHPRVFVEPTPLVAAQDFLAALLAHEGVEWIQLGEEWSLLEVLCRQHQLTGNAISDGWIAAAVLARQENLVTLDRDFVALLPPRQLTLLSP
;
A
#
# COMPACT_ATOMS: atom_id res chain seq x y z
N MET A 1 -1.73 4.45 -15.54
CA MET A 1 -2.09 5.48 -14.53
C MET A 1 -2.34 6.79 -15.25
N THR A 2 -3.44 7.47 -14.99
CA THR A 2 -3.74 8.77 -15.64
C THR A 2 -2.84 9.87 -15.05
N PRO A 3 -2.57 10.97 -15.78
CA PRO A 3 -1.81 12.10 -15.25
C PRO A 3 -2.38 12.61 -13.92
N THR A 4 -3.70 12.69 -13.79
CA THR A 4 -4.40 13.14 -12.56
C THR A 4 -4.14 12.21 -11.37
N MET A 5 -4.22 10.89 -11.53
CA MET A 5 -3.91 9.94 -10.46
C MET A 5 -2.43 10.01 -10.02
N ARG A 6 -1.52 10.26 -10.96
CA ARG A 6 -0.11 10.45 -10.65
C ARG A 6 0.11 11.71 -9.79
N TRP A 7 -0.59 12.79 -10.11
CA TRP A 7 -0.49 14.03 -9.32
C TRP A 7 -1.03 13.84 -7.89
N VAL A 8 -2.18 13.20 -7.72
CA VAL A 8 -2.75 12.97 -6.39
C VAL A 8 -1.86 12.10 -5.51
N SER A 9 -1.26 11.04 -6.08
CA SER A 9 -0.36 10.18 -5.31
C SER A 9 0.93 10.88 -4.86
N ILE A 10 1.53 11.71 -5.72
CA ILE A 10 2.73 12.48 -5.36
C ILE A 10 2.41 13.52 -4.29
N VAL A 11 1.36 14.32 -4.48
CA VAL A 11 0.96 15.37 -3.53
C VAL A 11 0.64 14.77 -2.17
N TRP A 12 -0.07 13.64 -2.13
CA TRP A 12 -0.37 12.96 -0.89
C TRP A 12 0.89 12.43 -0.20
N LEU A 13 1.81 11.79 -0.94
CA LEU A 13 3.03 11.24 -0.37
C LEU A 13 3.93 12.34 0.22
N GLU A 14 4.12 13.44 -0.51
CA GLU A 14 4.89 14.59 -0.01
C GLU A 14 4.30 15.18 1.27
N ALA A 15 2.97 15.31 1.32
CA ALA A 15 2.28 15.78 2.53
C ALA A 15 2.43 14.80 3.70
N ALA A 16 2.32 13.49 3.45
CA ALA A 16 2.50 12.45 4.46
C ALA A 16 3.93 12.44 5.03
N LEU A 17 4.95 12.61 4.18
CA LEU A 17 6.34 12.73 4.61
C LEU A 17 6.56 13.99 5.45
N ALA A 18 6.00 15.13 5.05
CA ALA A 18 6.04 16.36 5.85
C ALA A 18 5.33 16.19 7.21
N SER A 19 4.24 15.42 7.27
CA SER A 19 3.56 15.04 8.52
C SER A 19 4.43 14.17 9.42
N CYS A 20 5.24 13.27 8.86
CA CYS A 20 6.14 12.43 9.64
C CYS A 20 7.15 13.26 10.44
N LEU A 21 7.65 14.37 9.89
CA LEU A 21 8.52 15.34 10.59
C LEU A 21 7.84 16.02 11.78
N ARG A 22 6.50 15.97 11.86
CA ARG A 22 5.69 16.50 12.97
C ARG A 22 5.28 15.42 13.97
N GLY A 23 5.78 14.19 13.82
CA GLY A 23 5.54 13.09 14.74
C GLY A 23 4.50 12.06 14.27
N GLU A 24 3.88 12.25 13.09
CA GLU A 24 3.06 11.19 12.49
C GLU A 24 3.93 10.01 12.01
N ARG A 25 3.30 8.89 11.65
CA ARG A 25 3.99 7.69 11.17
C ARG A 25 3.40 7.25 9.84
N LEU A 26 4.26 7.05 8.86
CA LEU A 26 3.92 6.40 7.61
C LEU A 26 4.47 4.98 7.63
N ARG A 27 3.59 4.01 7.47
CA ARG A 27 3.94 2.60 7.59
C ARG A 27 3.79 1.89 6.26
N SER A 28 4.86 1.22 5.84
CA SER A 28 4.84 0.42 4.61
C SER A 28 4.58 -1.06 4.95
N LEU A 29 3.53 -1.61 4.34
CA LEU A 29 3.29 -3.05 4.36
C LEU A 29 4.26 -3.74 3.39
N PRO A 30 4.90 -4.87 3.78
CA PRO A 30 5.83 -5.55 2.88
C PRO A 30 5.15 -6.04 1.58
N MET A 31 3.83 -6.29 1.60
CA MET A 31 3.03 -6.72 0.44
C MET A 31 2.91 -5.59 -0.58
N VAL A 32 2.69 -4.36 -0.10
CA VAL A 32 2.63 -3.16 -0.94
C VAL A 32 3.98 -2.91 -1.59
N THR A 33 5.07 -3.15 -0.86
CA THR A 33 6.43 -2.98 -1.38
C THR A 33 6.81 -4.03 -2.40
N ALA A 34 6.52 -5.30 -2.12
CA ALA A 34 6.68 -6.37 -3.09
C ALA A 34 5.82 -6.11 -4.34
N GLY A 35 4.59 -5.62 -4.15
CA GLY A 35 3.69 -5.19 -5.21
C GLY A 35 4.25 -4.04 -6.04
N PHE A 36 4.80 -3.01 -5.39
CA PHE A 36 5.47 -1.89 -6.05
C PHE A 36 6.61 -2.37 -6.95
N LEU A 37 7.56 -3.12 -6.39
CA LEU A 37 8.69 -3.68 -7.14
C LEU A 37 8.19 -4.52 -8.31
N ARG A 38 7.25 -5.44 -8.05
CA ARG A 38 6.64 -6.29 -9.08
C ARG A 38 6.02 -5.47 -10.21
N LEU A 39 5.37 -4.35 -9.92
CA LEU A 39 4.70 -3.54 -10.94
C LEU A 39 5.71 -2.69 -11.73
N VAL A 40 6.53 -1.89 -11.05
CA VAL A 40 7.40 -0.89 -11.71
C VAL A 40 8.51 -1.52 -12.54
N THR A 41 8.91 -2.76 -12.23
CA THR A 41 9.94 -3.48 -13.00
C THR A 41 9.36 -4.40 -14.07
N HIS A 42 8.03 -4.42 -14.28
CA HIS A 42 7.41 -5.40 -15.18
C HIS A 42 7.17 -4.86 -16.61
N PRO A 43 7.76 -5.49 -17.65
CA PRO A 43 7.72 -5.00 -19.04
C PRO A 43 6.34 -5.04 -19.70
N ARG A 44 5.39 -5.80 -19.14
CA ARG A 44 3.99 -5.76 -19.61
C ARG A 44 3.12 -4.72 -18.90
N VAL A 45 3.62 -4.09 -17.84
CA VAL A 45 2.88 -3.06 -17.09
C VAL A 45 3.37 -1.67 -17.49
N PHE A 46 4.69 -1.49 -17.61
CA PHE A 46 5.31 -0.24 -18.04
C PHE A 46 6.03 -0.42 -19.37
N VAL A 47 5.83 0.53 -20.30
CA VAL A 47 6.53 0.58 -21.59
C VAL A 47 8.04 0.66 -21.38
N GLU A 48 8.45 1.47 -20.40
CA GLU A 48 9.83 1.57 -19.92
C GLU A 48 9.83 1.15 -18.43
N PRO A 49 10.12 -0.13 -18.13
CA PRO A 49 10.22 -0.60 -16.76
C PRO A 49 11.33 0.13 -16.02
N THR A 50 11.06 0.47 -14.76
CA THR A 50 12.08 1.01 -13.86
C THR A 50 13.14 -0.07 -13.62
N PRO A 51 14.45 0.23 -13.77
CA PRO A 51 15.50 -0.69 -13.38
C PRO A 51 15.35 -1.09 -11.91
N LEU A 52 15.55 -2.38 -11.59
CA LEU A 52 15.35 -2.89 -10.23
C LEU A 52 16.12 -2.07 -9.18
N VAL A 53 17.37 -1.72 -9.46
CA VAL A 53 18.22 -0.91 -8.56
C VAL A 53 17.58 0.44 -8.28
N ALA A 54 17.09 1.15 -9.30
CA ALA A 54 16.44 2.45 -9.11
C ALA A 54 15.14 2.33 -8.29
N ALA A 55 14.38 1.25 -8.46
CA ALA A 55 13.18 1.00 -7.65
C ALA A 55 13.53 0.69 -6.19
N GLN A 56 14.63 -0.03 -5.95
CA GLN A 56 15.14 -0.31 -4.60
C GLN A 56 15.70 0.96 -3.94
N ASP A 57 16.42 1.81 -4.68
CA ASP A 57 16.92 3.09 -4.20
C ASP A 57 15.79 4.02 -3.77
N PHE A 58 14.67 4.03 -4.51
CA PHE A 58 13.47 4.77 -4.11
C PHE A 58 12.91 4.29 -2.77
N LEU A 59 12.78 2.97 -2.57
CA LEU A 59 12.30 2.42 -1.30
C LEU A 59 13.28 2.69 -0.15
N ALA A 60 14.58 2.61 -0.40
CA ALA A 60 15.61 2.93 0.58
C ALA A 60 15.54 4.41 0.99
N ALA A 61 15.38 5.32 0.03
CA ALA A 61 15.20 6.74 0.31
C ALA A 61 13.93 7.01 1.13
N LEU A 62 12.82 6.31 0.83
CA LEU A 62 11.57 6.44 1.57
C LEU A 62 11.73 6.02 3.04
N LEU A 63 12.41 4.90 3.30
CA LEU A 63 12.66 4.42 4.67
C LEU A 63 13.69 5.23 5.45
N ALA A 64 14.62 5.90 4.74
CA ALA A 64 15.57 6.78 5.37
C ALA A 64 14.92 8.06 5.93
N HIS A 65 13.68 8.35 5.52
CA HIS A 65 12.92 9.47 6.04
C HIS A 65 12.42 9.19 7.46
N GLU A 66 12.63 10.14 8.37
CA GLU A 66 12.15 10.03 9.75
C GLU A 66 10.64 9.82 9.81
N GLY A 67 10.19 8.89 10.65
CA GLY A 67 8.78 8.54 10.83
C GLY A 67 8.23 7.57 9.78
N VAL A 68 9.03 7.14 8.81
CA VAL A 68 8.68 6.05 7.90
C VAL A 68 9.22 4.73 8.43
N GLU A 69 8.37 3.69 8.49
CA GLU A 69 8.79 2.38 8.99
C GLU A 69 8.15 1.20 8.25
N TRP A 70 8.84 0.06 8.28
CA TRP A 70 8.28 -1.23 7.87
C TRP A 70 7.34 -1.77 8.94
N ILE A 71 6.18 -2.26 8.51
CA ILE A 71 5.32 -3.06 9.39
C ILE A 71 5.89 -4.47 9.51
N GLN A 72 6.01 -4.94 10.74
CA GLN A 72 6.10 -6.37 11.04
C GLN A 72 4.72 -7.02 10.99
N LEU A 73 4.63 -8.11 10.24
CA LEU A 73 3.44 -8.95 10.14
C LEU A 73 3.41 -10.02 11.23
N GLY A 74 2.23 -10.63 11.43
CA GLY A 74 2.08 -11.81 12.27
C GLY A 74 0.64 -12.30 12.40
N GLU A 75 -0.28 -11.43 12.83
CA GLU A 75 -1.62 -11.82 13.27
C GLU A 75 -2.67 -11.82 12.15
N GLU A 76 -2.28 -11.57 10.91
CA GLU A 76 -3.24 -11.32 9.83
C GLU A 76 -3.84 -12.59 9.21
N TRP A 77 -3.27 -13.78 9.44
CA TRP A 77 -3.74 -15.01 8.78
C TRP A 77 -5.20 -15.34 9.09
N SER A 78 -5.61 -15.29 10.36
CA SER A 78 -6.99 -15.59 10.75
C SER A 78 -7.99 -14.58 10.15
N LEU A 79 -7.58 -13.33 9.99
CA LEU A 79 -8.41 -12.29 9.36
C LEU A 79 -8.46 -12.48 7.85
N LEU A 80 -7.35 -12.85 7.21
CA LEU A 80 -7.30 -13.17 5.79
C LEU A 80 -8.21 -14.36 5.49
N GLU A 81 -8.20 -15.41 6.32
CA GLU A 81 -9.08 -16.56 6.13
C GLU A 81 -10.57 -16.14 6.15
N VAL A 82 -10.95 -15.29 7.10
CA VAL A 82 -12.31 -14.75 7.20
C VAL A 82 -12.67 -13.94 5.95
N LEU A 83 -11.81 -13.00 5.54
CA LEU A 83 -12.03 -12.19 4.34
C LEU A 83 -12.14 -13.05 3.08
N CYS A 84 -11.28 -14.04 2.91
CA CYS A 84 -11.32 -14.98 1.79
C CYS A 84 -12.66 -15.72 1.72
N ARG A 85 -13.18 -16.20 2.86
CA ARG A 85 -14.47 -16.91 2.90
C ARG A 85 -15.65 -15.97 2.65
N GLN A 86 -15.62 -14.76 3.22
CA GLN A 86 -16.70 -13.79 3.13
C GLN A 86 -16.85 -13.19 1.73
N HIS A 87 -15.73 -12.84 1.10
CA HIS A 87 -15.69 -12.16 -0.20
C HIS A 87 -15.29 -13.09 -1.35
N GLN A 88 -15.14 -14.39 -1.07
CA GLN A 88 -14.76 -15.42 -2.04
C GLN A 88 -13.48 -15.03 -2.80
N LEU A 89 -12.50 -14.49 -2.07
CA LEU A 89 -11.26 -13.98 -2.64
C LEU A 89 -10.48 -15.14 -3.28
N THR A 90 -10.03 -14.95 -4.51
CA THR A 90 -9.24 -15.91 -5.27
C THR A 90 -8.24 -15.20 -6.19
N GLY A 91 -7.18 -15.90 -6.59
CA GLY A 91 -6.18 -15.36 -7.52
C GLY A 91 -5.56 -14.05 -7.03
N ASN A 92 -5.59 -13.03 -7.90
CA ASN A 92 -4.99 -11.73 -7.60
C ASN A 92 -5.63 -11.03 -6.38
N ALA A 93 -6.92 -11.28 -6.11
CA ALA A 93 -7.65 -10.65 -5.01
C ALA A 93 -7.16 -11.08 -3.61
N ILE A 94 -6.42 -12.19 -3.51
CA ILE A 94 -5.79 -12.63 -2.26
C ILE A 94 -4.78 -11.58 -1.76
N SER A 95 -4.10 -10.87 -2.67
CA SER A 95 -3.13 -9.84 -2.29
C SER A 95 -3.80 -8.67 -1.56
N ASP A 96 -4.94 -8.22 -2.05
CA ASP A 96 -5.72 -7.14 -1.42
C ASP A 96 -6.36 -7.61 -0.12
N GLY A 97 -6.84 -8.86 -0.09
CA GLY A 97 -7.27 -9.51 1.15
C GLY A 97 -6.17 -9.51 2.21
N TRP A 98 -4.92 -9.80 1.85
CA TRP A 98 -3.80 -9.85 2.80
C TRP A 98 -3.44 -8.46 3.32
N ILE A 99 -3.47 -7.44 2.45
CA ILE A 99 -3.32 -6.04 2.85
C ILE A 99 -4.44 -5.66 3.84
N ALA A 100 -5.69 -5.95 3.51
CA ALA A 100 -6.83 -5.64 4.37
C ALA A 100 -6.75 -6.35 5.73
N ALA A 101 -6.37 -7.63 5.73
CA ALA A 101 -6.16 -8.39 6.96
C ALA A 101 -5.09 -7.78 7.87
N ALA A 102 -3.96 -7.33 7.30
CA ALA A 102 -2.89 -6.69 8.05
C ALA A 102 -3.33 -5.33 8.64
N VAL A 103 -4.12 -4.56 7.88
CA VAL A 103 -4.70 -3.28 8.34
C VAL A 103 -5.67 -3.51 9.50
N LEU A 104 -6.55 -4.51 9.38
CA LEU A 104 -7.50 -4.91 10.42
C LEU A 104 -6.78 -5.35 11.71
N ALA A 105 -5.78 -6.24 11.59
CA ALA A 105 -5.03 -6.78 12.72
C ALA A 105 -4.39 -5.68 13.56
N ARG A 106 -3.82 -4.67 12.88
CA ARG A 106 -3.03 -3.61 13.52
C ARG A 106 -3.83 -2.37 13.89
N GLN A 107 -5.11 -2.35 13.52
CA GLN A 107 -5.98 -1.20 13.68
C GLN A 107 -5.47 0.09 12.99
N GLU A 108 -4.77 -0.07 11.88
CA GLU A 108 -4.17 1.03 11.11
C GLU A 108 -5.15 1.56 10.06
N ASN A 109 -4.83 2.68 9.42
CA ASN A 109 -5.59 3.25 8.32
C ASN A 109 -4.86 3.03 6.98
N LEU A 110 -5.51 2.36 6.03
CA LEU A 110 -4.99 2.21 4.68
C LEU A 110 -5.33 3.45 3.86
N VAL A 111 -4.33 4.06 3.23
CA VAL A 111 -4.54 5.11 2.23
C VAL A 111 -4.32 4.54 0.83
N THR A 112 -5.32 4.67 -0.04
CA THR A 112 -5.29 4.06 -1.38
C THR A 112 -6.13 4.82 -2.39
N LEU A 113 -5.85 4.64 -3.69
CA LEU A 113 -6.73 5.06 -4.80
C LEU A 113 -7.69 3.93 -5.21
N ASP A 114 -7.48 2.72 -4.69
CA ASP A 114 -8.21 1.52 -5.08
C ASP A 114 -9.51 1.40 -4.28
N ARG A 115 -10.63 1.40 -5.01
CA ARG A 115 -11.97 1.34 -4.45
C ARG A 115 -12.36 -0.07 -4.01
N ASP A 116 -11.65 -1.10 -4.45
CA ASP A 116 -11.98 -2.48 -4.10
C ASP A 116 -11.81 -2.73 -2.58
N PHE A 117 -10.95 -1.95 -1.92
CA PHE A 117 -10.79 -1.97 -0.46
C PHE A 117 -12.03 -1.47 0.31
N VAL A 118 -12.96 -0.76 -0.32
CA VAL A 118 -14.23 -0.35 0.32
C VAL A 118 -15.04 -1.57 0.76
N ALA A 119 -14.94 -2.68 0.03
CA ALA A 119 -15.61 -3.92 0.41
C ALA A 119 -14.89 -4.68 1.54
N LEU A 120 -13.58 -4.46 1.72
CA LEU A 120 -12.72 -5.26 2.60
C LEU A 120 -12.42 -4.58 3.95
N LEU A 121 -12.53 -3.26 4.02
CA LEU A 121 -12.14 -2.48 5.19
C LEU A 121 -13.29 -1.59 5.70
N PRO A 122 -13.43 -1.42 7.03
CA PRO A 122 -14.39 -0.47 7.57
C PRO A 122 -13.95 0.97 7.27
N PRO A 123 -14.89 1.93 7.14
CA PRO A 123 -14.57 3.31 6.75
C PRO A 123 -13.54 4.01 7.66
N ARG A 124 -13.46 3.64 8.95
CA ARG A 124 -12.49 4.19 9.90
C ARG A 124 -11.03 3.77 9.67
N GLN A 125 -10.80 2.76 8.81
CA GLN A 125 -9.48 2.21 8.49
C GLN A 125 -9.16 2.33 7.00
N LEU A 126 -9.94 3.12 6.26
CA LEU A 126 -9.75 3.34 4.84
C LEU A 126 -9.87 4.83 4.53
N THR A 127 -8.81 5.39 3.96
CA THR A 127 -8.81 6.69 3.31
C THR A 127 -8.68 6.49 1.81
N LEU A 128 -9.78 6.69 1.09
CA LEU A 128 -9.77 6.64 -0.36
C LEU A 128 -9.37 8.01 -0.92
N LEU A 129 -8.22 8.07 -1.58
CA LEU A 129 -7.78 9.24 -2.32
C LEU A 129 -8.66 9.44 -3.56
N SER A 130 -8.93 10.70 -3.89
CA SER A 130 -9.72 11.08 -5.06
C SER A 130 -8.88 11.95 -6.00
N PRO A 131 -8.85 11.64 -7.32
CA PRO A 131 -8.18 12.45 -8.34
C PRO A 131 -8.66 13.90 -8.41
#